data_AF-A0A8T4WAW5-F1
#
_entry.id   AF-A0A8T4WAW5-F1
#
_cell.length_a   1.000
_cell.length_b   1.000
_cell.length_c   1.000
_cell.angle_alpha   90.00
_cell.angle_beta   90.00
_cell.angle_gamma   90.00
#
_symmetry.space_group_name_H-M   'P 1'
#
loop_
_entity.id
_entity.type
_entity.pdbx_description
1 polymer ?
#
loop_
_entity_poly.entity_id
_entity_poly.type
_entity_poly.pdbx_seq_one_letter_code
_entity_poly.pdbx_strand_id
1 'polypeptide(L)'
;MSPEENRNVENSNTDKRERDIVKIDPETRIWGFEGCGIMWNFYLDEDEARRRADDRDIVKVTLKEGYDLDNTRRQEMGFKEISREDFERILLDDRDRSER
;
A
#
# COMPACT_ATOMS: atom_id res chain seq x y z
N MET A 1 12.69 58.53 16.14
CA MET A 1 13.37 57.64 15.18
C MET A 1 12.38 56.58 14.74
N SER A 2 12.44 56.23 13.46
CA SER A 2 11.54 55.42 12.65
C SER A 2 11.46 53.93 13.04
N PRO A 3 10.45 53.19 12.50
CA PRO A 3 10.05 51.84 12.88
C PRO A 3 10.84 50.77 12.11
N GLU A 4 10.76 49.50 12.53
CA GLU A 4 10.92 48.27 11.71
C GLU A 4 10.87 47.05 12.66
N GLU A 5 9.78 46.27 12.64
CA GLU A 5 9.69 45.00 11.89
C GLU A 5 10.78 44.00 12.28
N ASN A 6 10.39 42.90 12.92
CA ASN A 6 10.88 41.56 12.56
C ASN A 6 10.02 40.44 13.17
N ARG A 7 8.98 40.09 12.38
CA ARG A 7 8.57 38.73 12.00
C ARG A 7 8.83 37.62 13.01
N ASN A 8 7.81 37.29 13.82
CA ASN A 8 7.62 35.91 14.24
C ASN A 8 7.13 35.13 13.02
N VAL A 9 8.07 34.46 12.36
CA VAL A 9 7.78 33.48 11.32
C VAL A 9 7.21 32.25 12.00
N GLU A 10 5.88 32.15 12.09
CA GLU A 10 5.18 30.88 12.31
C GLU A 10 5.33 30.01 11.05
N ASN A 11 6.53 29.48 10.83
CA ASN A 11 6.76 28.43 9.86
C ASN A 11 6.57 27.09 10.55
N SER A 12 5.36 26.57 10.41
CA SER A 12 5.11 25.53 9.43
C SER A 12 3.88 24.80 9.92
N ASN A 13 2.73 25.23 9.38
CA ASN A 13 1.63 24.34 9.08
C ASN A 13 2.25 23.05 8.57
N THR A 14 2.34 22.07 9.46
CA THR A 14 2.74 20.73 9.12
C THR A 14 1.59 20.26 8.28
N ASP A 15 1.81 20.42 6.98
CA ASP A 15 1.00 20.02 5.85
C ASP A 15 0.65 18.56 6.09
N LYS A 16 -0.44 18.38 6.87
CA LYS A 16 -1.27 17.20 6.86
C LYS A 16 -1.78 17.19 5.44
N ARG A 17 -0.94 16.70 4.53
CA ARG A 17 -1.39 16.19 3.26
C ARG A 17 -2.40 15.14 3.66
N GLU A 18 -3.66 15.54 3.70
CA GLU A 18 -4.77 14.73 3.24
C GLU A 18 -4.28 14.17 1.91
N ARG A 19 -3.54 13.06 1.99
CA ARG A 19 -3.29 12.25 0.82
C ARG A 19 -4.69 11.78 0.50
N ASP A 20 -5.30 12.40 -0.51
CA ASP A 20 -6.53 11.90 -1.10
C ASP A 20 -6.42 10.39 -1.13
N ILE A 21 -7.22 9.71 -0.31
CA ILE A 21 -7.13 8.26 -0.19
C ILE A 21 -7.59 7.75 -1.55
N VAL A 22 -6.63 7.42 -2.41
CA VAL A 22 -6.88 6.84 -3.72
C VAL A 22 -7.50 5.48 -3.44
N LYS A 23 -8.83 5.44 -3.49
CA LYS A 23 -9.59 4.21 -3.36
C LYS A 23 -9.46 3.44 -4.66
N ILE A 24 -9.03 2.20 -4.56
CA ILE A 24 -8.93 1.31 -5.71
C ILE A 24 -10.26 0.55 -5.84
N ASP A 25 -10.79 0.43 -7.06
CA ASP A 25 -12.04 -0.29 -7.29
C ASP A 25 -11.90 -1.76 -6.80
N PRO A 26 -12.86 -2.29 -6.00
CA PRO A 26 -12.80 -3.66 -5.50
C PRO A 26 -12.66 -4.76 -6.55
N GLU A 27 -13.13 -4.51 -7.78
CA GLU A 27 -13.05 -5.42 -8.92
C GLU A 27 -11.72 -5.29 -9.71
N THR A 28 -10.87 -4.33 -9.33
CA THR A 28 -9.52 -4.17 -9.89
C THR A 28 -8.75 -5.46 -9.74
N ARG A 29 -8.09 -5.90 -10.82
CA ARG A 29 -7.24 -7.08 -10.78
C ARG A 29 -5.89 -6.76 -10.16
N ILE A 30 -5.45 -7.61 -9.26
CA ILE A 30 -4.14 -7.60 -8.62
C ILE A 30 -3.49 -8.97 -8.76
N TRP A 31 -2.17 -8.99 -8.67
CA TRP A 31 -1.36 -10.19 -8.80
C TRP A 31 -0.61 -10.43 -7.50
N GLY A 32 -0.60 -11.66 -7.03
CA GLY A 32 0.10 -11.98 -5.81
C GLY A 32 0.64 -13.39 -5.74
N PHE A 33 1.49 -13.61 -4.75
CA PHE A 33 2.07 -14.90 -4.44
C PHE A 33 2.27 -15.01 -2.93
N GLU A 34 2.27 -16.23 -2.42
CA GLU A 34 2.60 -16.49 -1.03
C GLU A 34 4.13 -16.49 -0.86
N GLY A 35 4.68 -15.57 -0.07
CA GLY A 35 6.11 -15.62 0.27
C GLY A 35 6.41 -16.87 1.10
N CYS A 36 7.55 -17.54 0.90
CA CYS A 36 7.87 -18.76 1.67
C CYS A 36 7.76 -18.52 3.19
N GLY A 37 6.74 -19.08 3.84
CA GLY A 37 6.50 -18.92 5.28
C GLY A 37 6.04 -17.51 5.71
N ILE A 38 5.58 -16.69 4.77
CA ILE A 38 5.21 -15.27 4.97
C ILE A 38 3.76 -15.06 4.51
N MET A 39 3.22 -13.87 4.82
CA MET A 39 1.95 -13.35 4.29
C MET A 39 1.96 -13.25 2.75
N TRP A 40 0.78 -12.98 2.19
CA TRP A 40 0.63 -12.68 0.78
C TRP A 40 1.39 -11.41 0.40
N ASN A 41 2.03 -11.43 -0.77
CA ASN A 41 2.55 -10.23 -1.41
C ASN A 41 1.70 -9.97 -2.64
N PHE A 42 1.10 -8.78 -2.73
CA PHE A 42 0.23 -8.38 -3.82
C PHE A 42 0.78 -7.12 -4.49
N TYR A 43 0.53 -7.01 -5.80
CA TYR A 43 0.97 -5.91 -6.65
C TYR A 43 -0.13 -5.53 -7.65
N LEU A 44 -0.15 -4.26 -8.02
CA LEU A 44 -1.01 -3.73 -9.10
C LEU A 44 -0.45 -4.02 -10.50
N ASP A 45 0.81 -4.44 -10.57
CA ASP A 45 1.52 -4.71 -11.82
C ASP A 45 1.93 -6.20 -11.87
N GLU A 46 1.62 -6.86 -12.99
CA GLU A 46 1.91 -8.28 -13.18
C GLU A 46 3.40 -8.57 -13.31
N ASP A 47 4.14 -7.72 -14.03
CA ASP A 47 5.55 -7.92 -14.30
C ASP A 47 6.37 -7.74 -13.01
N GLU A 48 5.99 -6.78 -12.17
CA GLU A 48 6.57 -6.62 -10.83
C GLU A 48 6.27 -7.84 -9.95
N ALA A 49 5.03 -8.35 -9.94
CA ALA A 49 4.70 -9.57 -9.22
C ALA A 49 5.56 -10.76 -9.70
N ARG A 50 5.71 -10.91 -11.03
CA ARG A 50 6.56 -11.95 -11.66
C ARG A 50 8.01 -11.83 -11.28
N ARG A 51 8.55 -10.63 -11.28
CA ARG A 51 9.93 -10.35 -10.91
C ARG A 51 10.22 -10.69 -9.44
N ARG A 52 9.22 -10.55 -8.57
CA ARG A 52 9.33 -10.79 -7.12
C ARG A 52 9.00 -12.21 -6.69
N ALA A 53 8.31 -12.98 -7.52
CA ALA A 53 7.82 -14.30 -7.15
C ALA A 53 8.93 -15.35 -6.96
N ASP A 54 10.15 -15.15 -7.47
CA ASP A 54 11.28 -16.10 -7.42
C ASP A 54 10.81 -17.56 -7.69
N ASP A 55 10.29 -17.81 -8.89
CA ASP A 55 9.73 -19.09 -9.37
C ASP A 55 8.41 -19.57 -8.72
N ARG A 56 7.77 -18.76 -7.87
CA ARG A 56 6.46 -19.10 -7.29
C ARG A 56 5.30 -18.88 -8.26
N ASP A 57 4.25 -19.65 -8.05
CA ASP A 57 2.98 -19.47 -8.75
C ASP A 57 2.33 -18.13 -8.36
N ILE A 58 1.90 -17.40 -9.38
CA ILE A 58 1.22 -16.12 -9.21
C ILE A 58 -0.27 -16.34 -9.43
N VAL A 59 -1.06 -15.84 -8.50
CA VAL A 59 -2.51 -15.78 -8.62
C VAL A 59 -2.92 -14.40 -9.10
N LYS A 60 -3.95 -14.38 -9.95
CA LYS A 60 -4.64 -13.16 -10.37
C LYS A 60 -6.01 -13.15 -9.71
N VAL A 61 -6.24 -12.16 -8.85
CA VAL A 61 -7.47 -12.05 -8.05
C VAL A 61 -8.02 -10.63 -8.14
N THR A 62 -9.26 -10.41 -7.72
CA THR A 62 -9.75 -9.04 -7.50
C THR A 62 -9.12 -8.46 -6.24
N LEU A 63 -9.14 -7.14 -6.13
CA LEU A 63 -8.66 -6.43 -4.96
C LEU A 63 -9.42 -6.88 -3.70
N LYS A 64 -10.73 -7.12 -3.80
CA LYS A 64 -11.53 -7.70 -2.70
C LYS A 64 -11.01 -9.08 -2.31
N GLU A 65 -10.84 -9.98 -3.28
CA GLU A 65 -10.35 -11.34 -3.04
C GLU A 65 -8.96 -11.34 -2.41
N GLY A 66 -8.03 -10.51 -2.89
CA GLY A 66 -6.68 -10.42 -2.32
C GLY A 66 -6.67 -9.89 -0.88
N TYR A 67 -7.53 -8.93 -0.56
CA TYR A 67 -7.71 -8.46 0.82
C TYR A 67 -8.24 -9.58 1.73
N ASP A 68 -9.25 -10.32 1.29
CA ASP A 68 -9.81 -11.44 2.04
C ASP A 68 -8.75 -12.54 2.25
N LEU A 69 -7.93 -12.83 1.22
CA LEU A 69 -6.82 -13.78 1.29
C LEU A 69 -5.71 -13.35 2.27
N ASP A 70 -5.27 -12.09 2.22
CA ASP A 70 -4.23 -11.57 3.10
C ASP A 70 -4.68 -11.61 4.57
N ASN A 71 -5.91 -11.15 4.85
CA ASN A 71 -6.44 -11.17 6.22
C ASN A 71 -6.69 -12.59 6.73
N THR A 72 -7.18 -13.50 5.89
CA THR A 72 -7.29 -14.93 6.25
C THR A 72 -5.92 -15.48 6.66
N ARG A 73 -4.88 -15.23 5.84
CA ARG A 73 -3.53 -15.69 6.13
C ARG A 73 -2.95 -15.07 7.40
N ARG A 74 -3.19 -13.78 7.63
CA ARG A 74 -2.83 -13.09 8.89
C ARG A 74 -3.46 -13.76 10.10
N GLN A 75 -4.75 -14.10 10.04
CA GLN A 75 -5.45 -14.78 11.13
C GLN A 75 -4.88 -16.17 11.40
N GLU A 76 -4.63 -16.96 10.36
CA GLU A 76 -3.99 -18.29 10.48
C GLU A 76 -2.62 -18.22 11.19
N MET A 77 -1.89 -17.13 10.99
CA MET A 77 -0.58 -16.87 11.60
C MET A 77 -0.66 -16.15 12.96
N GLY A 78 -1.87 -15.77 13.43
CA GLY A 78 -2.08 -15.05 14.69
C GLY A 78 -1.77 -13.55 14.64
N PHE A 79 -1.67 -12.95 13.45
CA PHE A 79 -1.56 -11.51 13.27
C PHE A 79 -2.93 -10.81 13.32
N LYS A 80 -2.94 -9.50 13.56
CA LYS A 80 -4.15 -8.69 13.45
C LYS A 80 -4.53 -8.50 11.97
N GLU A 81 -5.84 -8.45 11.72
CA GLU A 81 -6.37 -7.98 10.44
C GLU A 81 -5.94 -6.53 10.19
N ILE A 82 -5.78 -6.19 8.93
CA ILE A 82 -5.57 -4.82 8.47
C ILE A 82 -6.87 -4.31 7.83
N SER A 83 -7.05 -2.99 7.85
CA SER A 83 -8.19 -2.37 7.19
C SER A 83 -8.02 -2.41 5.68
N ARG A 84 -9.13 -2.19 4.97
CA ARG A 84 -9.13 -2.06 3.51
C ARG A 84 -8.23 -0.92 3.05
N GLU A 85 -8.28 0.23 3.72
CA GLU A 85 -7.45 1.38 3.38
C GLU A 85 -5.95 1.08 3.55
N ASP A 86 -5.59 0.36 4.60
CA ASP A 86 -4.19 -0.02 4.84
C ASP A 86 -3.69 -1.00 3.77
N PHE A 87 -4.52 -1.95 3.34
CA PHE A 87 -4.20 -2.86 2.25
C PHE A 87 -3.99 -2.12 0.93
N GLU A 88 -4.90 -1.22 0.57
CA GLU A 88 -4.78 -0.39 -0.64
C GLU A 88 -3.54 0.52 -0.60
N ARG A 89 -3.23 1.09 0.57
CA ARG A 89 -2.02 1.90 0.75
C ARG A 89 -0.75 1.10 0.51
N ILE A 90 -0.68 -0.15 0.99
CA ILE A 90 0.49 -1.02 0.76
C ILE A 90 0.72 -1.23 -0.74
N LEU A 91 -0.36 -1.50 -1.50
CA LEU A 91 -0.28 -1.70 -2.95
C LEU A 91 0.21 -0.45 -3.70
N LEU A 92 -0.28 0.72 -3.30
CA LEU A 92 0.11 1.99 -3.92
C LEU A 92 1.54 2.38 -3.58
N ASP A 93 1.96 2.20 -2.32
CA ASP A 93 3.32 2.47 -1.89
C ASP A 93 4.34 1.60 -2.64
N ASP A 94 4.01 0.34 -2.92
CA ASP A 94 4.89 -0.57 -3.68
C ASP A 94 4.92 -0.25 -5.18
N ARG A 95 3.81 0.21 -5.77
CA ARG A 95 3.80 0.74 -7.14
C ARG A 95 4.74 1.94 -7.26
N ASP A 96 4.60 2.94 -6.38
CA ASP A 96 5.40 4.17 -6.42
C ASP A 96 6.90 3.92 -6.16
N ARG A 97 7.26 2.81 -5.50
CA ARG A 97 8.65 2.37 -5.35
C ARG A 97 9.20 1.67 -6.59
N SER A 98 8.34 0.98 -7.34
CA SER A 98 8.73 0.22 -8.54
C SER A 98 8.99 1.15 -9.74
N GLU A 99 8.43 2.36 -9.72
CA GLU A 99 8.62 3.40 -10.76
C GLU A 99 9.89 4.27 -10.56
N ARG A 100 10.73 3.99 -9.56
CA ARG A 100 11.96 4.74 -9.25
C ARG A 100 13.23 3.96 -9.61
#